data_AF-A0A812EXE7-F1
#
_entry.id   AF-A0A812EXE7-F1
#
_cell.length_a   1.000
_cell.length_b   1.000
_cell.length_c   1.000
_cell.angle_alpha   90.00
_cell.angle_beta   90.00
_cell.angle_gamma   90.00
#
_symmetry.space_group_name_H-M   'P 1'
#
loop_
_entity.id
_entity.type
_entity.pdbx_description
1 polymer ?
#
loop_
_entity_poly.entity_id
_entity_poly.type
_entity_poly.pdbx_seq_one_letter_code
_entity_poly.pdbx_strand_id
1 'polypeptide(L)'
;MIKTSVIIMLMFAISFSQFVWAESDEKLSFASSIEETLGHFWAIERNLDDNNAELALVHATHPIAELYDLMKPELVEANPEFDSTVKQALLELGQKTGKDVTRDDAQMAIDQARDIVEEARTLVVGEDLSKDPSFMLKLMKNLLETSYAEYEEAVANGIIEEMAEFQDGSAFVWRSQQIFDEIKPELPQEEAEEIDEFYEDLWDAYDKRADPQQVTTIANGIIKEIEEILGEESGEEKDLLVYVENIREMLAEVKTEYANGNTDNAISLATKAYLDNYEFLEAPLDNAGQGELMEEVEVMLREELRDLMKNNAPQEEVDAKVDQILAKMDTIATVVPEFGSAALIILVTAIVGIVVFAKSRNITPLAKV
;
A
#
# COMPACT_ATOMS: atom_id res chain seq x y z
N MET A 1 11.14 57.90 -11.89
CA MET A 1 10.01 56.96 -12.09
C MET A 1 10.37 56.18 -13.35
N ILE A 2 10.69 54.89 -13.38
CA ILE A 2 10.17 53.72 -12.67
C ILE A 2 11.31 52.68 -12.58
N LYS A 3 11.53 52.10 -11.40
CA LYS A 3 12.27 50.84 -11.22
C LYS A 3 11.62 50.08 -10.07
N THR A 4 10.61 49.27 -10.37
CA THR A 4 10.20 48.11 -9.55
C THR A 4 9.13 47.35 -10.32
N SER A 5 9.43 46.12 -10.74
CA SER A 5 8.49 44.99 -10.88
C SER A 5 9.19 43.84 -11.61
N VAL A 6 10.00 43.07 -10.89
CA VAL A 6 10.34 41.68 -11.25
C VAL A 6 10.42 40.89 -9.95
N ILE A 7 9.30 40.75 -9.23
CA ILE A 7 9.06 39.72 -8.21
C ILE A 7 7.53 39.48 -8.15
N ILE A 8 6.94 38.83 -9.17
CA ILE A 8 5.54 38.31 -9.10
C ILE A 8 5.41 36.89 -9.71
N MET A 9 6.44 36.36 -10.39
CA MET A 9 6.29 35.09 -11.13
C MET A 9 6.54 33.82 -10.28
N LEU A 10 7.13 33.93 -9.08
CA LEU A 10 7.33 32.77 -8.19
C LEU A 10 6.12 32.45 -7.29
N MET A 11 5.29 33.43 -6.93
CA MET A 11 4.12 33.16 -6.06
C MET A 11 2.96 32.51 -6.81
N PHE A 12 2.80 32.76 -8.11
CA PHE A 12 1.72 32.15 -8.90
C PHE A 12 1.94 30.64 -9.14
N ALA A 13 3.18 30.19 -9.34
CA ALA A 13 3.48 28.76 -9.53
C ALA A 13 3.32 27.96 -8.22
N ILE A 14 3.67 28.56 -7.07
CA ILE A 14 3.49 27.93 -5.75
C ILE A 14 2.00 27.82 -5.40
N SER A 15 1.20 28.87 -5.63
CA SER A 15 -0.25 28.79 -5.38
C SER A 15 -0.99 27.87 -6.35
N PHE A 16 -0.54 27.79 -7.61
CA PHE A 16 -1.15 26.88 -8.60
C PHE A 16 -0.80 25.41 -8.33
N SER A 17 0.44 25.12 -7.94
CA SER A 17 0.81 23.76 -7.51
C SER A 17 0.05 23.37 -6.25
N GLN A 18 0.02 24.21 -5.21
CA GLN A 18 -0.76 23.93 -3.99
C GLN A 18 -2.25 23.68 -4.26
N PHE A 19 -2.83 24.38 -5.24
CA PHE A 19 -4.21 24.17 -5.66
C PHE A 19 -4.40 22.82 -6.37
N VAL A 20 -3.48 22.44 -7.27
CA VAL A 20 -3.51 21.14 -7.97
C VAL A 20 -3.29 19.97 -7.01
N TRP A 21 -2.40 20.10 -6.02
CA TRP A 21 -2.19 19.09 -4.98
C TRP A 21 -3.44 18.92 -4.12
N ALA A 22 -4.04 20.01 -3.64
CA ALA A 22 -5.28 19.95 -2.85
C ALA A 22 -6.45 19.32 -3.64
N GLU A 23 -6.62 19.69 -4.91
CA GLU A 23 -7.65 19.09 -5.77
C GLU A 23 -7.41 17.58 -6.01
N SER A 24 -6.14 17.16 -6.11
CA SER A 24 -5.77 15.75 -6.23
C SER A 24 -6.08 14.97 -4.94
N ASP A 25 -5.81 15.56 -3.78
CA ASP A 25 -6.05 14.92 -2.47
C ASP A 25 -7.56 14.78 -2.20
N GLU A 26 -8.36 15.80 -2.53
CA GLU A 26 -9.83 15.77 -2.43
C GLU A 26 -10.44 14.69 -3.34
N LYS A 27 -9.99 14.60 -4.59
CA LYS A 27 -10.42 13.55 -5.53
C LYS A 27 -10.02 12.15 -5.08
N LEU A 28 -8.83 12.01 -4.51
CA LEU A 28 -8.37 10.73 -3.96
C LEU A 28 -9.26 10.32 -2.77
N SER A 29 -9.49 11.21 -1.81
CA SER A 29 -10.35 10.96 -0.65
C SER A 29 -11.78 10.57 -1.07
N PHE A 30 -12.35 11.31 -2.02
CA PHE A 30 -13.66 11.01 -2.60
C PHE A 30 -13.69 9.61 -3.24
N ALA A 31 -12.70 9.30 -4.08
CA ALA A 31 -12.61 8.02 -4.76
C ALA A 31 -12.40 6.86 -3.77
N SER A 32 -11.59 7.03 -2.71
CA SER A 32 -11.43 6.01 -1.66
C SER A 32 -12.76 5.67 -1.00
N SER A 33 -13.58 6.67 -0.69
CA SER A 33 -14.93 6.46 -0.11
C SER A 33 -15.86 5.68 -1.06
N ILE A 34 -15.70 5.87 -2.38
CA ILE A 34 -16.40 5.08 -3.39
C ILE A 34 -15.90 3.64 -3.40
N GLU A 35 -14.59 3.41 -3.31
CA GLU A 35 -14.03 2.07 -3.30
C GLU A 35 -14.42 1.29 -2.03
N GLU A 36 -14.41 1.92 -0.86
CA GLU A 36 -14.92 1.31 0.38
C GLU A 36 -16.42 0.99 0.25
N THR A 37 -17.22 1.89 -0.36
CA THR A 37 -18.63 1.63 -0.67
C THR A 37 -18.80 0.38 -1.56
N LEU A 38 -17.94 0.21 -2.58
CA LEU A 38 -17.95 -0.97 -3.45
C LEU A 38 -17.50 -2.24 -2.70
N GLY A 39 -16.58 -2.12 -1.74
CA GLY A 39 -16.22 -3.19 -0.81
C GLY A 39 -17.44 -3.67 -0.01
N HIS A 40 -18.19 -2.75 0.62
CA HIS A 40 -19.41 -3.13 1.34
C HIS A 40 -20.42 -3.83 0.43
N PHE A 41 -20.55 -3.47 -0.85
CA PHE A 41 -21.47 -4.16 -1.76
C PHE A 41 -21.13 -5.63 -1.92
N TRP A 42 -19.83 -5.96 -1.97
CA TRP A 42 -19.38 -7.35 -1.95
C TRP A 42 -19.69 -8.05 -0.62
N ALA A 43 -19.50 -7.37 0.51
CA ALA A 43 -19.87 -7.92 1.83
C ALA A 43 -21.38 -8.19 1.96
N ILE A 44 -22.23 -7.33 1.37
CA ILE A 44 -23.68 -7.56 1.28
C ILE A 44 -23.96 -8.83 0.47
N GLU A 45 -23.39 -8.94 -0.74
CA GLU A 45 -23.59 -10.11 -1.61
C GLU A 45 -23.20 -11.41 -0.91
N ARG A 46 -22.03 -11.44 -0.25
CA ARG A 46 -21.54 -12.59 0.52
C ARG A 46 -22.49 -12.98 1.65
N ASN A 47 -22.93 -12.01 2.45
CA ASN A 47 -23.85 -12.28 3.55
C ASN A 47 -25.22 -12.74 3.06
N LEU A 48 -25.72 -12.22 1.94
CA LEU A 48 -26.96 -12.68 1.36
C LEU A 48 -26.85 -14.13 0.84
N ASP A 49 -25.72 -14.49 0.23
CA ASP A 49 -25.44 -15.85 -0.23
C ASP A 49 -25.32 -16.84 0.94
N ASP A 50 -24.80 -16.38 2.08
CA ASP A 50 -24.75 -17.12 3.35
C ASP A 50 -26.09 -17.13 4.12
N ASN A 51 -27.16 -16.54 3.56
CA ASN A 51 -28.48 -16.35 4.19
C ASN A 51 -28.44 -15.53 5.49
N ASN A 52 -27.44 -14.67 5.65
CA ASN A 52 -27.29 -13.75 6.76
C ASN A 52 -27.83 -12.35 6.42
N ALA A 53 -29.15 -12.24 6.38
CA ALA A 53 -29.82 -10.97 6.07
C ALA A 53 -29.60 -9.87 7.12
N GLU A 54 -29.12 -10.21 8.33
CA GLU A 54 -28.84 -9.23 9.38
C GLU A 54 -27.51 -8.51 9.12
N LEU A 55 -26.43 -9.25 8.88
CA LEU A 55 -25.15 -8.63 8.49
C LEU A 55 -25.20 -8.01 7.10
N ALA A 56 -25.95 -8.59 6.16
CA ALA A 56 -26.18 -7.93 4.86
C ALA A 56 -26.80 -6.54 5.04
N LEU A 57 -27.76 -6.38 5.97
CA LEU A 57 -28.35 -5.08 6.26
C LEU A 57 -27.36 -4.13 6.94
N VAL A 58 -26.50 -4.63 7.83
CA VAL A 58 -25.44 -3.83 8.48
C VAL A 58 -24.55 -3.18 7.40
N HIS A 59 -23.94 -3.97 6.52
CA HIS A 59 -23.11 -3.43 5.43
C HIS A 59 -23.88 -2.57 4.43
N ALA A 60 -25.17 -2.86 4.19
CA ALA A 60 -26.03 -2.00 3.36
C ALA A 60 -26.25 -0.60 3.97
N THR A 61 -26.02 -0.43 5.27
CA THR A 61 -26.18 0.85 5.97
C THR A 61 -24.87 1.60 6.25
N HIS A 62 -23.72 0.93 6.22
CA HIS A 62 -22.40 1.55 6.46
C HIS A 62 -22.11 2.69 5.46
N PRO A 63 -22.26 2.53 4.12
CA PRO A 63 -21.95 3.60 3.17
C PRO A 63 -22.70 4.92 3.41
N ILE A 64 -23.98 4.85 3.80
CA ILE A 64 -24.76 6.06 4.10
C ILE A 64 -24.45 6.65 5.48
N ALA A 65 -24.03 5.81 6.44
CA ALA A 65 -23.74 6.22 7.81
C ALA A 65 -22.34 6.82 7.97
N GLU A 66 -21.35 6.28 7.26
CA GLU A 66 -19.93 6.58 7.47
C GLU A 66 -19.29 7.29 6.27
N LEU A 67 -19.59 6.84 5.05
CA LEU A 67 -18.84 7.28 3.86
C LEU A 67 -19.51 8.46 3.13
N TYR A 68 -20.85 8.57 3.17
CA TYR A 68 -21.57 9.59 2.42
C TYR A 68 -21.20 11.03 2.83
N ASP A 69 -20.96 11.28 4.12
CA ASP A 69 -20.57 12.63 4.58
C ASP A 69 -19.16 13.02 4.08
N LEU A 70 -18.28 12.05 3.80
CA LEU A 70 -16.97 12.25 3.18
C LEU A 70 -17.09 12.53 1.67
N MET A 71 -18.05 11.89 0.99
CA MET A 71 -18.29 12.07 -0.45
C MET A 71 -19.03 13.36 -0.81
N LYS A 72 -19.82 13.87 0.13
CA LYS A 72 -20.80 14.92 -0.11
C LYS A 72 -20.22 16.27 -0.56
N PRO A 73 -19.11 16.80 0.00
CA PRO A 73 -18.58 18.10 -0.43
C PRO A 73 -18.32 18.16 -1.94
N GLU A 74 -17.68 17.12 -2.47
CA GLU A 74 -17.25 16.99 -3.86
C GLU A 74 -18.45 16.70 -4.78
N LEU A 75 -19.42 15.90 -4.32
CA LEU A 75 -20.69 15.68 -5.04
C LEU A 75 -21.49 16.98 -5.19
N VAL A 76 -21.60 17.77 -4.12
CA VAL A 76 -22.33 19.03 -4.14
C VAL A 76 -21.63 20.06 -5.03
N GLU A 77 -20.30 20.09 -5.02
CA GLU A 77 -19.52 20.96 -5.91
C GLU A 77 -19.69 20.56 -7.38
N ALA A 78 -19.61 19.27 -7.69
CA ALA A 78 -19.74 18.78 -9.06
C ALA A 78 -21.18 18.87 -9.59
N ASN A 79 -22.17 18.40 -8.83
CA ASN A 79 -23.59 18.43 -9.20
C ASN A 79 -24.52 18.19 -7.97
N PRO A 80 -25.18 19.24 -7.43
CA PRO A 80 -26.09 19.13 -6.30
C PRO A 80 -27.31 18.20 -6.51
N GLU A 81 -27.80 18.04 -7.74
CA GLU A 81 -28.89 17.11 -8.04
C GLU A 81 -28.41 15.66 -8.00
N PHE A 82 -27.15 15.43 -8.40
CA PHE A 82 -26.53 14.12 -8.37
C PHE A 82 -26.15 13.68 -6.95
N ASP A 83 -25.70 14.61 -6.09
CA ASP A 83 -25.55 14.37 -4.63
C ASP A 83 -26.82 13.72 -4.03
N SER A 84 -27.98 14.30 -4.32
CA SER A 84 -29.26 13.76 -3.85
C SER A 84 -29.57 12.38 -4.41
N THR A 85 -29.08 12.08 -5.63
CA THR A 85 -29.23 10.77 -6.28
C THR A 85 -28.37 9.72 -5.58
N VAL A 86 -27.09 10.01 -5.30
CA VAL A 86 -26.19 9.13 -4.55
C VAL A 86 -26.76 8.85 -3.16
N LYS A 87 -27.15 9.90 -2.42
CA LYS A 87 -27.76 9.76 -1.10
C LYS A 87 -28.99 8.85 -1.10
N GLN A 88 -29.88 9.06 -2.07
CA GLN A 88 -31.11 8.28 -2.17
C GLN A 88 -30.81 6.82 -2.51
N ALA A 89 -29.84 6.54 -3.39
CA ALA A 89 -29.43 5.19 -3.72
C ALA A 89 -28.92 4.43 -2.49
N LEU A 90 -28.06 5.05 -1.68
CA LEU A 90 -27.53 4.42 -0.46
C LEU A 90 -28.62 4.23 0.62
N LEU A 91 -29.56 5.18 0.75
CA LEU A 91 -30.72 5.00 1.64
C LEU A 91 -31.66 3.88 1.16
N GLU A 92 -31.85 3.74 -0.15
CA GLU A 92 -32.66 2.68 -0.75
C GLU A 92 -32.00 1.32 -0.61
N LEU A 93 -30.67 1.24 -0.72
CA LEU A 93 -29.90 0.01 -0.51
C LEU A 93 -30.20 -0.60 0.86
N GLY A 94 -30.14 0.20 1.93
CA GLY A 94 -30.52 -0.25 3.27
C GLY A 94 -32.00 -0.64 3.40
N GLN A 95 -32.92 0.07 2.74
CA GLN A 95 -34.36 -0.27 2.74
C GLN A 95 -34.67 -1.55 1.96
N LYS A 96 -33.82 -1.89 0.98
CA LYS A 96 -33.94 -3.03 0.07
C LYS A 96 -33.00 -4.18 0.46
N THR A 97 -32.49 -4.17 1.68
CA THR A 97 -31.71 -5.26 2.25
C THR A 97 -32.31 -5.64 3.60
N GLY A 98 -32.26 -6.93 3.96
CA GLY A 98 -32.74 -7.41 5.26
C GLY A 98 -33.70 -8.58 5.19
N LYS A 99 -34.19 -9.00 6.37
CA LYS A 99 -34.91 -10.28 6.58
C LYS A 99 -36.18 -10.46 5.73
N ASP A 100 -36.83 -9.37 5.35
CA ASP A 100 -38.09 -9.36 4.59
C ASP A 100 -37.90 -9.03 3.10
N VAL A 101 -36.66 -8.94 2.62
CA VAL A 101 -36.33 -8.65 1.22
C VAL A 101 -35.78 -9.91 0.55
N THR A 102 -36.16 -10.14 -0.71
CA THR A 102 -35.64 -11.27 -1.48
C THR A 102 -34.21 -11.01 -1.93
N ARG A 103 -33.42 -12.07 -2.15
CA ARG A 103 -32.06 -11.95 -2.70
C ARG A 103 -32.04 -11.17 -4.02
N ASP A 104 -33.02 -11.42 -4.89
CA ASP A 104 -33.15 -10.77 -6.19
C ASP A 104 -33.46 -9.28 -6.05
N ASP A 105 -34.41 -8.91 -5.17
CA ASP A 105 -34.73 -7.50 -4.90
C ASP A 105 -33.54 -6.74 -4.28
N ALA A 106 -32.79 -7.40 -3.40
CA ALA A 106 -31.56 -6.84 -2.82
C ALA A 106 -30.47 -6.68 -3.88
N GLN A 107 -30.27 -7.67 -4.76
CA GLN A 107 -29.30 -7.56 -5.86
C GLN A 107 -29.64 -6.40 -6.79
N MET A 108 -30.91 -6.20 -7.13
CA MET A 108 -31.31 -5.05 -7.96
C MET A 108 -30.96 -3.72 -7.30
N ALA A 109 -31.06 -3.61 -5.99
CA ALA A 109 -30.67 -2.40 -5.26
C ALA A 109 -29.15 -2.23 -5.20
N ILE A 110 -28.39 -3.32 -5.03
CA ILE A 110 -26.92 -3.32 -5.07
C ILE A 110 -26.43 -2.88 -6.45
N ASP A 111 -26.96 -3.46 -7.52
CA ASP A 111 -26.58 -3.12 -8.90
C ASP A 111 -26.91 -1.66 -9.22
N GLN A 112 -28.09 -1.17 -8.83
CA GLN A 112 -28.46 0.24 -9.01
C GLN A 112 -27.54 1.18 -8.21
N ALA A 113 -27.20 0.83 -6.97
CA ALA A 113 -26.28 1.64 -6.17
C ALA A 113 -24.86 1.64 -6.78
N ARG A 114 -24.39 0.48 -7.27
CA ARG A 114 -23.11 0.32 -7.99
C ARG A 114 -23.02 1.25 -9.20
N ASP A 115 -24.01 1.20 -10.09
CA ASP A 115 -24.05 2.06 -11.27
C ASP A 115 -23.97 3.57 -10.88
N ILE A 116 -24.67 3.97 -9.82
CA ILE A 116 -24.73 5.36 -9.37
C ILE A 116 -23.39 5.82 -8.74
N VAL A 117 -22.74 4.99 -7.93
CA VAL A 117 -21.44 5.37 -7.33
C VAL A 117 -20.30 5.35 -8.35
N GLU A 118 -20.35 4.48 -9.36
CA GLU A 118 -19.42 4.50 -10.49
C GLU A 118 -19.61 5.74 -11.38
N GLU A 119 -20.86 6.16 -11.62
CA GLU A 119 -21.16 7.43 -12.27
C GLU A 119 -20.67 8.62 -11.43
N ALA A 120 -20.79 8.55 -10.10
CA ALA A 120 -20.27 9.55 -9.18
C ALA A 120 -18.75 9.71 -9.29
N ARG A 121 -18.01 8.60 -9.32
CA ARG A 121 -16.56 8.59 -9.56
C ARG A 121 -16.22 9.26 -10.89
N THR A 122 -16.90 8.87 -11.97
CA THR A 122 -16.66 9.46 -13.29
C THR A 122 -16.95 10.96 -13.30
N LEU A 123 -17.99 11.42 -12.62
CA LEU A 123 -18.39 12.81 -12.56
C LEU A 123 -17.39 13.68 -11.78
N VAL A 124 -16.92 13.21 -10.62
CA VAL A 124 -16.07 13.98 -9.70
C VAL A 124 -14.59 13.86 -10.06
N VAL A 125 -14.12 12.64 -10.30
CA VAL A 125 -12.69 12.33 -10.54
C VAL A 125 -12.33 12.48 -12.02
N GLY A 126 -13.26 12.13 -12.92
CA GLY A 126 -13.04 12.08 -14.36
C GLY A 126 -12.54 10.71 -14.83
N GLU A 127 -12.84 10.36 -16.08
CA GLU A 127 -12.53 9.04 -16.66
C GLU A 127 -11.02 8.79 -16.74
N ASP A 128 -10.22 9.78 -17.15
CA ASP A 128 -8.78 9.62 -17.34
C ASP A 128 -8.07 9.34 -16.00
N LEU A 129 -8.33 10.15 -14.97
CA LEU A 129 -7.71 9.96 -13.65
C LEU A 129 -8.23 8.71 -12.94
N SER A 130 -9.51 8.36 -13.15
CA SER A 130 -10.06 7.12 -12.56
C SER A 130 -9.38 5.86 -13.09
N LYS A 131 -8.76 5.91 -14.27
CA LYS A 131 -8.05 4.78 -14.90
C LYS A 131 -6.54 4.91 -14.85
N ASP A 132 -6.02 5.93 -14.18
CA ASP A 132 -4.58 6.12 -14.04
C ASP A 132 -4.02 5.09 -13.04
N PRO A 133 -3.03 4.26 -13.43
CA PRO A 133 -2.49 3.23 -12.54
C PRO A 133 -1.93 3.80 -11.23
N SER A 134 -1.27 4.96 -11.26
CA SER A 134 -0.75 5.59 -10.04
C SER A 134 -1.87 6.07 -9.11
N PHE A 135 -2.97 6.57 -9.66
CA PHE A 135 -4.16 6.90 -8.87
C PHE A 135 -4.81 5.64 -8.28
N MET A 136 -4.93 4.56 -9.06
CA MET A 136 -5.47 3.28 -8.60
C MET A 136 -4.63 2.63 -7.48
N LEU A 137 -3.30 2.67 -7.58
CA LEU A 137 -2.39 2.23 -6.53
C LEU A 137 -2.61 2.98 -5.21
N LYS A 138 -2.87 4.30 -5.27
CA LYS A 138 -3.19 5.10 -4.07
C LYS A 138 -4.54 4.72 -3.45
N LEU A 139 -5.51 4.29 -4.25
CA LEU A 139 -6.77 3.75 -3.74
C LEU A 139 -6.56 2.42 -3.03
N MET A 140 -5.72 1.53 -3.60
CA MET A 140 -5.35 0.27 -2.96
C MET A 140 -4.72 0.50 -1.59
N LYS A 141 -3.78 1.45 -1.49
CA LYS A 141 -3.17 1.83 -0.21
C LYS A 141 -4.21 2.23 0.84
N ASN A 142 -5.11 3.15 0.51
CA ASN A 142 -6.14 3.60 1.45
C ASN A 142 -7.07 2.45 1.89
N LEU A 143 -7.47 1.57 0.97
CA LEU A 143 -8.28 0.39 1.30
C LEU A 143 -7.55 -0.56 2.25
N LEU A 144 -6.25 -0.79 2.06
CA LEU A 144 -5.44 -1.65 2.91
C LEU A 144 -5.23 -1.03 4.30
N GLU A 145 -5.05 0.29 4.37
CA GLU A 145 -4.96 1.05 5.62
C GLU A 145 -6.25 0.92 6.45
N THR A 146 -7.41 1.13 5.81
CA THR A 146 -8.70 0.91 6.46
C THR A 146 -8.87 -0.57 6.83
N SER A 147 -8.51 -1.49 5.93
CA SER A 147 -8.66 -2.94 6.13
C SER A 147 -8.00 -3.46 7.40
N TYR A 148 -6.72 -3.14 7.65
CA TYR A 148 -6.05 -3.63 8.85
C TYR A 148 -6.56 -2.93 10.13
N ALA A 149 -7.07 -1.70 10.02
CA ALA A 149 -7.67 -1.00 11.16
C ALA A 149 -8.98 -1.67 11.58
N GLU A 150 -9.86 -1.98 10.63
CA GLU A 150 -11.09 -2.73 10.90
C GLU A 150 -10.79 -4.13 11.48
N TYR A 151 -9.76 -4.80 10.95
CA TYR A 151 -9.33 -6.09 11.49
C TYR A 151 -8.86 -6.00 12.95
N GLU A 152 -8.09 -4.95 13.30
CA GLU A 152 -7.63 -4.71 14.68
C GLU A 152 -8.79 -4.49 15.64
N GLU A 153 -9.83 -3.77 15.21
CA GLU A 153 -11.06 -3.61 16.01
C GLU A 153 -11.86 -4.91 16.14
N ALA A 154 -11.79 -5.76 15.11
CA ALA A 154 -12.61 -6.97 15.00
C ALA A 154 -12.06 -8.20 15.74
N VAL A 155 -10.74 -8.40 15.79
CA VAL A 155 -10.12 -9.67 16.19
C VAL A 155 -9.23 -9.52 17.42
N ALA A 156 -9.54 -10.29 18.47
CA ALA A 156 -8.70 -10.40 19.66
C ALA A 156 -8.45 -11.86 20.02
N ASN A 157 -7.17 -12.22 20.20
CA ASN A 157 -6.75 -13.58 20.60
C ASN A 157 -7.31 -14.70 19.69
N GLY A 158 -7.37 -14.47 18.38
CA GLY A 158 -7.91 -15.43 17.39
C GLY A 158 -9.44 -15.58 17.41
N ILE A 159 -10.15 -14.70 18.12
CA ILE A 159 -11.61 -14.65 18.19
C ILE A 159 -12.07 -13.40 17.45
N ILE A 160 -13.08 -13.56 16.58
CA ILE A 160 -13.78 -12.45 15.95
C ILE A 160 -14.79 -11.92 16.98
N GLU A 161 -14.50 -10.77 17.58
CA GLU A 161 -15.36 -10.08 18.55
C GLU A 161 -16.42 -9.22 17.85
N GLU A 162 -16.05 -8.54 16.75
CA GLU A 162 -16.96 -7.73 15.93
C GLU A 162 -16.97 -8.26 14.47
N MET A 163 -18.01 -9.04 14.14
CA MET A 163 -18.09 -9.70 12.82
C MET A 163 -18.30 -8.71 11.66
N ALA A 164 -18.96 -7.57 11.91
CA ALA A 164 -19.15 -6.54 10.87
C ALA A 164 -17.79 -5.95 10.46
N GLU A 165 -16.98 -5.50 11.42
CA GLU A 165 -15.64 -4.94 11.15
C GLU A 165 -14.70 -5.99 10.53
N PHE A 166 -14.78 -7.26 10.96
CA PHE A 166 -14.02 -8.34 10.30
C PHE A 166 -14.39 -8.47 8.81
N GLN A 167 -15.69 -8.37 8.51
CA GLN A 167 -16.18 -8.47 7.14
C GLN A 167 -15.85 -7.23 6.32
N ASP A 168 -15.88 -6.03 6.90
CA ASP A 168 -15.45 -4.79 6.26
C ASP A 168 -13.96 -4.82 5.93
N GLY A 169 -13.11 -5.18 6.89
CA GLY A 169 -11.68 -5.36 6.64
C GLY A 169 -11.40 -6.33 5.49
N SER A 170 -12.05 -7.49 5.47
CA SER A 170 -11.90 -8.47 4.39
C SER A 170 -12.44 -7.98 3.04
N ALA A 171 -13.50 -7.17 3.05
CA ALA A 171 -14.08 -6.61 1.84
C ALA A 171 -13.18 -5.54 1.21
N PHE A 172 -12.45 -4.79 2.03
CA PHE A 172 -11.47 -3.82 1.56
C PHE A 172 -10.20 -4.50 1.02
N VAL A 173 -9.76 -5.64 1.60
CA VAL A 173 -8.73 -6.48 0.97
C VAL A 173 -9.19 -6.94 -0.41
N TRP A 174 -10.40 -7.51 -0.49
CA TRP A 174 -10.96 -7.99 -1.76
C TRP A 174 -11.02 -6.87 -2.80
N ARG A 175 -11.51 -5.70 -2.42
CA ARG A 175 -11.64 -4.57 -3.35
C ARG A 175 -10.28 -4.08 -3.82
N SER A 176 -9.31 -3.97 -2.91
CA SER A 176 -7.93 -3.60 -3.24
C SER A 176 -7.32 -4.58 -4.24
N GLN A 177 -7.52 -5.89 -4.04
CA GLN A 177 -7.05 -6.92 -4.96
C GLN A 177 -7.74 -6.85 -6.34
N GLN A 178 -9.03 -6.49 -6.41
CA GLN A 178 -9.68 -6.29 -7.72
C GLN A 178 -9.08 -5.12 -8.51
N ILE A 179 -8.70 -4.03 -7.81
CA ILE A 179 -8.00 -2.90 -8.44
C ILE A 179 -6.62 -3.34 -8.92
N PHE A 180 -5.89 -4.08 -8.07
CA PHE A 180 -4.59 -4.63 -8.42
C PHE A 180 -4.64 -5.51 -9.67
N ASP A 181 -5.57 -6.47 -9.73
CA ASP A 181 -5.74 -7.37 -10.88
C ASP A 181 -6.00 -6.61 -12.20
N GLU A 182 -6.68 -5.45 -12.13
CA GLU A 182 -6.94 -4.59 -13.28
C GLU A 182 -5.66 -3.94 -13.81
N ILE A 183 -4.82 -3.40 -12.92
CA ILE A 183 -3.63 -2.62 -13.29
C ILE A 183 -2.34 -3.44 -13.39
N LYS A 184 -2.33 -4.65 -12.84
CA LYS A 184 -1.15 -5.53 -12.78
C LYS A 184 -0.38 -5.65 -14.11
N PRO A 185 -1.00 -5.74 -15.30
CA PRO A 185 -0.25 -5.80 -16.56
C PRO A 185 0.57 -4.54 -16.90
N GLU A 186 0.33 -3.43 -16.20
CA GLU A 186 1.01 -2.14 -16.38
C GLU A 186 2.11 -1.89 -15.33
N LEU A 187 2.21 -2.75 -14.31
CA LEU A 187 3.17 -2.63 -13.22
C LEU A 187 4.51 -3.29 -13.57
N PRO A 188 5.62 -2.85 -12.94
CA PRO A 188 6.86 -3.62 -12.86
C PRO A 188 6.62 -5.07 -12.44
N GLN A 189 7.34 -6.01 -13.06
CA GLN A 189 7.04 -7.44 -12.90
C GLN A 189 7.36 -7.96 -11.49
N GLU A 190 8.46 -7.51 -10.90
CA GLU A 190 8.99 -7.96 -9.62
C GLU A 190 8.05 -7.55 -8.47
N GLU A 191 7.77 -6.26 -8.37
CA GLU A 191 6.85 -5.67 -7.41
C GLU A 191 5.41 -6.24 -7.57
N ALA A 192 5.00 -6.55 -8.81
CA ALA A 192 3.71 -7.19 -9.05
C ALA A 192 3.66 -8.67 -8.63
N GLU A 193 4.79 -9.39 -8.67
CA GLU A 193 4.89 -10.77 -8.15
C GLU A 193 4.90 -10.76 -6.62
N GLU A 194 5.54 -9.76 -6.00
CA GLU A 194 5.55 -9.55 -4.55
C GLU A 194 4.18 -9.20 -3.98
N ILE A 195 3.49 -8.24 -4.58
CA ILE A 195 2.12 -7.87 -4.19
C ILE A 195 1.18 -9.09 -4.26
N ASP A 196 1.30 -9.93 -5.30
CA ASP A 196 0.55 -11.18 -5.45
C ASP A 196 0.75 -12.09 -4.23
N GLU A 197 2.00 -12.36 -3.87
CA GLU A 197 2.36 -13.22 -2.74
C GLU A 197 1.86 -12.67 -1.41
N PHE A 198 1.99 -11.34 -1.20
CA PHE A 198 1.49 -10.71 0.01
C PHE A 198 -0.03 -10.73 0.11
N TYR A 199 -0.76 -10.65 -1.01
CA TYR A 199 -2.21 -10.87 -0.97
C TYR A 199 -2.55 -12.31 -0.55
N GLU A 200 -1.82 -13.32 -1.05
CA GLU A 200 -2.02 -14.70 -0.61
C GLU A 200 -1.76 -14.85 0.90
N ASP A 201 -0.68 -14.27 1.41
CA ASP A 201 -0.36 -14.27 2.83
C ASP A 201 -1.40 -13.51 3.68
N LEU A 202 -1.93 -12.40 3.16
CA LEU A 202 -2.94 -11.58 3.85
C LEU A 202 -4.25 -12.37 3.99
N TRP A 203 -4.68 -13.05 2.93
CA TRP A 203 -5.86 -13.91 2.99
C TRP A 203 -5.68 -15.10 3.95
N ASP A 204 -4.50 -15.74 3.94
CA ASP A 204 -4.20 -16.81 4.90
C ASP A 204 -4.23 -16.28 6.35
N ALA A 205 -3.73 -15.07 6.60
CA ALA A 205 -3.77 -14.43 7.90
C ALA A 205 -5.22 -14.15 8.37
N TYR A 206 -6.08 -13.65 7.48
CA TYR A 206 -7.51 -13.48 7.74
C TYR A 206 -8.21 -14.80 8.07
N ASP A 207 -7.98 -15.85 7.27
CA ASP A 207 -8.58 -17.18 7.46
C ASP A 207 -8.18 -17.82 8.80
N LYS A 208 -6.91 -17.65 9.19
CA LYS A 208 -6.37 -18.14 10.46
C LYS A 208 -6.72 -17.28 11.65
N ARG A 209 -7.30 -16.08 11.42
CA ARG A 209 -7.53 -15.06 12.44
C ARG A 209 -6.24 -14.74 13.17
N ALA A 210 -5.20 -14.49 12.40
CA ALA A 210 -3.88 -14.12 12.88
C ALA A 210 -3.94 -12.93 13.85
N ASP A 211 -2.87 -12.74 14.61
CA ASP A 211 -2.72 -11.56 15.45
C ASP A 211 -2.85 -10.28 14.59
N PRO A 212 -3.56 -9.23 15.06
CA PRO A 212 -3.72 -7.99 14.29
C PRO A 212 -2.40 -7.39 13.81
N GLN A 213 -1.32 -7.47 14.61
CA GLN A 213 -0.02 -6.96 14.19
C GLN A 213 0.51 -7.71 12.96
N GLN A 214 0.25 -9.02 12.85
CA GLN A 214 0.66 -9.79 11.69
C GLN A 214 -0.11 -9.37 10.43
N VAL A 215 -1.42 -9.12 10.55
CA VAL A 215 -2.24 -8.61 9.44
C VAL A 215 -1.76 -7.24 8.99
N THR A 216 -1.49 -6.34 9.93
CA THR A 216 -0.92 -5.01 9.64
C THR A 216 0.44 -5.11 8.96
N THR A 217 1.36 -5.97 9.43
CA THR A 217 2.66 -6.17 8.79
C THR A 217 2.51 -6.61 7.33
N ILE A 218 1.66 -7.59 7.04
CA ILE A 218 1.48 -8.09 5.67
C ILE A 218 0.82 -7.03 4.77
N ALA A 219 -0.22 -6.35 5.25
CA ALA A 219 -0.87 -5.28 4.51
C ALA A 219 0.11 -4.12 4.21
N ASN A 220 1.00 -3.80 5.15
CA ASN A 220 2.05 -2.81 4.95
C ASN A 220 3.11 -3.24 3.94
N GLY A 221 3.38 -4.54 3.77
CA GLY A 221 4.23 -5.03 2.68
C GLY A 221 3.66 -4.68 1.31
N ILE A 222 2.35 -4.93 1.09
CA ILE A 222 1.68 -4.51 -0.15
C ILE A 222 1.74 -2.99 -0.32
N ILE A 223 1.51 -2.22 0.75
CA ILE A 223 1.59 -0.75 0.71
C ILE A 223 2.99 -0.29 0.35
N LYS A 224 4.02 -0.99 0.82
CA LYS A 224 5.40 -0.66 0.52
C LYS A 224 5.73 -0.87 -0.95
N GLU A 225 5.38 -2.02 -1.52
CA GLU A 225 5.54 -2.26 -2.97
C GLU A 225 4.81 -1.18 -3.80
N ILE A 226 3.63 -0.76 -3.36
CA ILE A 226 2.91 0.36 -3.96
C ILE A 226 3.73 1.65 -3.90
N GLU A 227 4.33 1.97 -2.75
CA GLU A 227 5.17 3.16 -2.57
C GLU A 227 6.43 3.12 -3.44
N GLU A 228 7.03 1.94 -3.63
CA GLU A 228 8.19 1.73 -4.50
C GLU A 228 7.82 2.00 -5.96
N ILE A 229 6.71 1.41 -6.45
CA ILE A 229 6.20 1.67 -7.81
C ILE A 229 5.90 3.16 -8.02
N LEU A 230 5.38 3.85 -7.01
CA LEU A 230 5.07 5.28 -7.07
C LEU A 230 6.32 6.18 -6.94
N GLY A 231 7.46 5.62 -6.56
CA GLY A 231 8.68 6.36 -6.23
C GLY A 231 8.51 7.24 -4.99
N GLU A 232 7.65 6.83 -4.06
CA GLU A 232 7.31 7.50 -2.80
C GLU A 232 8.14 6.97 -1.60
N GLU A 233 9.12 6.10 -1.84
CA GLU A 233 10.03 5.55 -0.81
C GLU A 233 10.45 6.61 0.22
N SER A 234 9.95 6.43 1.45
CA SER A 234 10.38 7.25 2.56
C SER A 234 11.80 6.82 2.96
N GLY A 235 12.79 7.57 2.46
CA GLY A 235 14.17 7.49 2.92
C GLY A 235 14.30 8.00 4.35
N GLU A 236 13.65 7.37 5.33
CA GLU A 236 14.04 7.55 6.72
C GLU A 236 15.45 7.00 6.86
N GLU A 237 16.40 7.92 7.03
CA GLU A 237 17.79 7.63 7.37
C GLU A 237 17.83 7.06 8.80
N LYS A 238 17.33 5.84 8.97
CA LYS A 238 17.53 5.03 10.17
C LYS A 238 18.91 4.42 10.10
N ASP A 239 19.44 4.08 11.26
CA ASP A 239 20.66 3.29 11.36
C ASP A 239 20.36 1.91 10.73
N LEU A 240 20.73 1.73 9.47
CA LEU A 240 20.48 0.52 8.68
C LEU A 240 21.03 -0.74 9.38
N LEU A 241 22.03 -0.60 10.25
CA LEU A 241 22.52 -1.71 11.08
C LEU A 241 21.47 -2.23 12.06
N VAL A 242 20.54 -1.39 12.52
CA VAL A 242 19.45 -1.82 13.40
C VAL A 242 18.56 -2.84 12.70
N TYR A 243 18.23 -2.63 11.41
CA TYR A 243 17.46 -3.62 10.64
C TYR A 243 18.23 -4.93 10.50
N VAL A 244 19.54 -4.87 10.24
CA VAL A 244 20.38 -6.08 10.16
C VAL A 244 20.42 -6.83 11.50
N GLU A 245 20.52 -6.12 12.62
CA GLU A 245 20.50 -6.70 13.96
C GLU A 245 19.13 -7.35 14.27
N ASN A 246 18.04 -6.65 13.99
CA ASN A 246 16.67 -7.18 14.15
C ASN A 246 16.44 -8.45 13.33
N ILE A 247 16.87 -8.49 12.06
CA ILE A 247 16.76 -9.68 11.20
C ILE A 247 17.47 -10.86 11.84
N ARG A 248 18.69 -10.66 12.37
CA ARG A 248 19.45 -11.74 13.01
C ARG A 248 18.77 -12.28 14.26
N GLU A 249 18.21 -11.39 15.07
CA GLU A 249 17.46 -11.77 16.28
C GLU A 249 16.22 -12.57 15.91
N MET A 250 15.40 -12.07 14.99
CA MET A 250 14.19 -12.76 14.52
C MET A 250 14.53 -14.13 13.91
N LEU A 251 15.56 -14.22 13.07
CA LEU A 251 16.01 -15.48 12.47
C LEU A 251 16.51 -16.51 13.51
N ALA A 252 17.14 -16.06 14.59
CA ALA A 252 17.49 -16.95 15.70
C ALA A 252 16.23 -17.46 16.44
N GLU A 253 15.21 -16.62 16.57
CA GLU A 253 13.91 -16.99 17.14
C GLU A 253 13.14 -17.94 16.22
N VAL A 254 13.19 -17.77 14.89
CA VAL A 254 12.60 -18.70 13.91
C VAL A 254 13.03 -20.14 14.18
N LYS A 255 14.33 -20.38 14.38
CA LYS A 255 14.85 -21.72 14.71
C LYS A 255 14.22 -22.29 15.98
N THR A 256 14.07 -21.44 16.98
CA THR A 256 13.55 -21.81 18.31
C THR A 256 12.07 -22.13 18.25
N GLU A 257 11.26 -21.27 17.63
CA GLU A 257 9.82 -21.46 17.48
C GLU A 257 9.52 -22.69 16.62
N TYR A 258 10.24 -22.88 15.51
CA TYR A 258 10.07 -24.04 14.65
C TYR A 258 10.41 -25.36 15.38
N ALA A 259 11.50 -25.38 16.15
CA ALA A 259 11.89 -26.55 16.95
C ALA A 259 10.87 -26.91 18.04
N ASN A 260 10.15 -25.91 18.56
CA ASN A 260 9.07 -26.10 19.53
C ASN A 260 7.76 -26.57 18.88
N GLY A 261 7.70 -26.65 17.55
CA GLY A 261 6.49 -26.96 16.79
C GLY A 261 5.54 -25.77 16.62
N ASN A 262 5.99 -24.56 16.95
CA ASN A 262 5.22 -23.33 16.79
C ASN A 262 5.40 -22.77 15.36
N THR A 263 4.99 -23.55 14.36
CA THR A 263 5.27 -23.25 12.95
C THR A 263 4.70 -21.91 12.50
N ASP A 264 3.47 -21.56 12.90
CA ASP A 264 2.86 -20.27 12.53
C ASP A 264 3.64 -19.08 13.10
N ASN A 265 4.14 -19.18 14.34
CA ASN A 265 4.98 -18.15 14.94
C ASN A 265 6.32 -18.02 14.21
N ALA A 266 6.93 -19.15 13.84
CA ALA A 266 8.19 -19.16 13.11
C ALA A 266 8.04 -18.51 11.72
N ILE A 267 6.94 -18.80 11.02
CA ILE A 267 6.61 -18.14 9.75
C ILE A 267 6.38 -16.64 9.96
N SER A 268 5.61 -16.25 10.99
CA SER A 268 5.38 -14.84 11.32
C SER A 268 6.69 -14.07 11.58
N LEU A 269 7.62 -14.67 12.33
CA LEU A 269 8.94 -14.07 12.58
C LEU A 269 9.76 -13.92 11.29
N ALA A 270 9.74 -14.90 10.39
CA ALA A 270 10.42 -14.80 9.11
C ALA A 270 9.79 -13.71 8.21
N THR A 271 8.46 -13.62 8.19
CA THR A 271 7.73 -12.55 7.50
C THR A 271 8.11 -11.17 8.04
N LYS A 272 8.18 -10.98 9.36
CA LYS A 272 8.64 -9.71 9.99
C LYS A 272 10.11 -9.41 9.73
N ALA A 273 10.97 -10.44 9.69
CA ALA A 273 12.37 -10.25 9.33
C ALA A 273 12.50 -9.68 7.91
N TYR A 274 11.60 -10.08 7.00
CA TYR A 274 11.55 -9.52 5.66
C TYR A 274 10.88 -8.14 5.64
N LEU A 275 9.57 -8.07 5.91
CA LEU A 275 8.76 -6.85 5.74
C LEU A 275 9.15 -5.70 6.69
N ASP A 276 9.25 -5.98 7.99
CA ASP A 276 9.53 -4.91 8.95
C ASP A 276 11.02 -4.48 8.94
N ASN A 277 11.90 -5.17 8.20
CA ASN A 277 13.34 -4.94 8.28
C ASN A 277 14.10 -5.04 6.95
N TYR A 278 14.07 -6.17 6.26
CA TYR A 278 14.91 -6.40 5.09
C TYR A 278 14.53 -5.52 3.91
N GLU A 279 13.24 -5.29 3.66
CA GLU A 279 12.81 -4.39 2.58
C GLU A 279 13.42 -2.97 2.76
N PHE A 280 13.75 -2.53 3.97
CA PHE A 280 14.41 -1.21 4.19
C PHE A 280 15.89 -1.21 3.81
N LEU A 281 16.47 -2.37 3.51
CA LEU A 281 17.86 -2.55 3.09
C LEU A 281 18.01 -2.65 1.58
N GLU A 282 16.94 -2.89 0.84
CA GLU A 282 16.98 -3.20 -0.60
C GLU A 282 17.47 -2.01 -1.43
N ALA A 283 16.77 -0.88 -1.39
CA ALA A 283 17.21 0.33 -2.07
C ALA A 283 18.63 0.77 -1.64
N PRO A 284 19.03 0.76 -0.35
CA PRO A 284 20.42 1.00 0.04
C PRO A 284 21.44 0.02 -0.58
N LEU A 285 21.11 -1.27 -0.68
CA LEU A 285 21.97 -2.29 -1.27
C LEU A 285 22.07 -2.16 -2.79
N ASP A 286 20.98 -1.89 -3.50
CA ASP A 286 21.02 -1.67 -4.94
C ASP A 286 21.82 -0.42 -5.30
N ASN A 287 21.59 0.69 -4.59
CA ASN A 287 22.34 1.94 -4.75
C ASN A 287 23.86 1.77 -4.50
N ALA A 288 24.25 0.74 -3.75
CA ALA A 288 25.63 0.36 -3.50
C ALA A 288 26.27 -0.50 -4.59
N GLY A 289 25.50 -0.90 -5.60
CA GLY A 289 25.89 -1.90 -6.58
C GLY A 289 25.91 -3.31 -6.01
N GLN A 290 25.12 -3.60 -4.98
CA GLN A 290 24.95 -4.93 -4.40
C GLN A 290 23.62 -5.60 -4.82
N GLY A 291 23.04 -5.23 -5.96
CA GLY A 291 21.76 -5.78 -6.44
C GLY A 291 21.69 -7.32 -6.44
N GLU A 292 22.74 -8.01 -6.89
CA GLU A 292 22.76 -9.49 -6.85
C GLU A 292 22.69 -10.06 -5.43
N LEU A 293 23.31 -9.39 -4.44
CA LEU A 293 23.21 -9.80 -3.03
C LEU A 293 21.84 -9.45 -2.46
N MET A 294 21.26 -8.34 -2.92
CA MET A 294 19.93 -7.87 -2.52
C MET A 294 18.87 -8.89 -2.94
N GLU A 295 18.75 -9.17 -4.25
CA GLU A 295 17.80 -10.11 -4.84
C GLU A 295 17.95 -11.52 -4.21
N GLU A 296 19.20 -11.99 -4.03
CA GLU A 296 19.43 -13.33 -3.48
C GLU A 296 18.93 -13.46 -2.04
N VAL A 297 19.09 -12.43 -1.21
CA VAL A 297 18.66 -12.48 0.18
C VAL A 297 17.15 -12.30 0.30
N GLU A 298 16.57 -11.45 -0.53
CA GLU A 298 15.13 -11.23 -0.64
C GLU A 298 14.42 -12.56 -0.91
N VAL A 299 14.78 -13.26 -2.00
CA VAL A 299 14.24 -14.58 -2.36
C VAL A 299 14.42 -15.59 -1.22
N MET A 300 15.58 -15.58 -0.55
CA MET A 300 15.83 -16.49 0.57
C MET A 300 14.91 -16.23 1.78
N LEU A 301 14.57 -14.97 2.06
CA LEU A 301 13.73 -14.55 3.19
C LEU A 301 12.22 -14.64 2.85
N ARG A 302 11.82 -14.03 1.73
CA ARG A 302 10.44 -13.92 1.25
C ARG A 302 9.85 -15.26 0.81
N GLU A 303 10.64 -16.07 0.11
CA GLU A 303 10.16 -17.32 -0.47
C GLU A 303 10.77 -18.53 0.25
N GLU A 304 12.07 -18.78 0.09
CA GLU A 304 12.65 -20.10 0.36
C GLU A 304 12.54 -20.54 1.83
N LEU A 305 12.84 -19.64 2.77
CA LEU A 305 12.76 -19.94 4.20
C LEU A 305 11.32 -20.22 4.63
N ARG A 306 10.37 -19.40 4.15
CA ARG A 306 8.95 -19.49 4.48
C ARG A 306 8.36 -20.76 3.89
N ASP A 307 8.70 -21.10 2.65
CA ASP A 307 8.28 -22.32 1.97
C ASP A 307 8.75 -23.59 2.67
N LEU A 308 9.99 -23.62 3.17
CA LEU A 308 10.46 -24.76 3.97
C LEU A 308 9.57 -24.99 5.20
N MET A 309 9.20 -23.91 5.89
CA MET A 309 8.34 -24.00 7.08
C MET A 309 6.89 -24.35 6.72
N LYS A 310 6.30 -23.69 5.72
CA LYS A 310 4.95 -23.98 5.18
C LYS A 310 4.82 -25.45 4.76
N ASN A 311 5.88 -26.02 4.19
CA ASN A 311 5.92 -27.42 3.74
C ASN A 311 6.36 -28.43 4.81
N ASN A 312 6.48 -28.02 6.07
CA ASN A 312 6.90 -28.89 7.19
C ASN A 312 8.24 -29.60 6.95
N ALA A 313 9.22 -28.88 6.37
CA ALA A 313 10.56 -29.41 6.15
C ALA A 313 11.25 -29.83 7.47
N PRO A 314 12.23 -30.76 7.43
CA PRO A 314 13.00 -31.11 8.61
C PRO A 314 13.67 -29.90 9.27
N GLN A 315 13.75 -29.87 10.61
CA GLN A 315 14.43 -28.82 11.37
C GLN A 315 15.82 -28.48 10.83
N GLU A 316 16.61 -29.50 10.43
CA GLU A 316 17.96 -29.32 9.91
C GLU A 316 17.99 -28.50 8.61
N GLU A 317 16.96 -28.63 7.76
CA GLU A 317 16.85 -27.88 6.51
C GLU A 317 16.48 -26.41 6.78
N VAL A 318 15.55 -26.17 7.72
CA VAL A 318 15.19 -24.81 8.17
C VAL A 318 16.40 -24.14 8.83
N ASP A 319 17.08 -24.83 9.75
CA ASP A 319 18.27 -24.32 10.44
C ASP A 319 19.38 -23.96 9.45
N ALA A 320 19.59 -24.80 8.44
CA ALA A 320 20.59 -24.57 7.39
C ALA A 320 20.23 -23.37 6.51
N LYS A 321 18.95 -23.18 6.14
CA LYS A 321 18.53 -22.01 5.37
C LYS A 321 18.72 -20.72 6.18
N VAL A 322 18.32 -20.72 7.46
CA VAL A 322 18.56 -19.59 8.35
C VAL A 322 20.06 -19.28 8.49
N ASP A 323 20.93 -20.29 8.64
CA ASP A 323 22.38 -20.05 8.74
C ASP A 323 22.97 -19.43 7.46
N GLN A 324 22.44 -19.81 6.28
CA GLN A 324 22.83 -19.18 5.02
C GLN A 324 22.44 -17.70 4.98
N ILE A 325 21.22 -17.36 5.42
CA ILE A 325 20.74 -15.97 5.47
C ILE A 325 21.58 -15.16 6.46
N LEU A 326 21.85 -15.69 7.65
CA LEU A 326 22.68 -15.03 8.65
C LEU A 326 24.10 -14.72 8.14
N ALA A 327 24.70 -15.62 7.35
CA ALA A 327 25.99 -15.37 6.72
C ALA A 327 25.94 -14.24 5.67
N LYS A 328 24.81 -14.09 4.96
CA LYS A 328 24.59 -12.95 4.06
C LYS A 328 24.34 -11.65 4.82
N MET A 329 23.62 -11.71 5.95
CA MET A 329 23.48 -10.59 6.88
C MET A 329 24.84 -10.14 7.46
N ASP A 330 25.79 -11.05 7.66
CA ASP A 330 27.19 -10.70 7.99
C ASP A 330 27.88 -9.94 6.86
N THR A 331 27.60 -10.30 5.62
CA THR A 331 28.11 -9.55 4.46
C THR A 331 27.48 -8.17 4.39
N ILE A 332 26.15 -8.07 4.45
CA ILE A 332 25.40 -6.81 4.42
C ILE A 332 25.87 -5.86 5.53
N ALA A 333 26.06 -6.34 6.76
CA ALA A 333 26.57 -5.54 7.88
C ALA A 333 27.95 -4.89 7.62
N THR A 334 28.75 -5.43 6.69
CA THR A 334 30.05 -4.82 6.31
C THR A 334 29.93 -3.76 5.24
N VAL A 335 28.89 -3.83 4.40
CA VAL A 335 28.68 -2.91 3.27
C VAL A 335 27.82 -1.72 3.71
N VAL A 336 26.80 -1.97 4.53
CA VAL A 336 25.84 -0.98 5.04
C VAL A 336 26.48 0.25 5.75
N PRO A 337 27.47 0.09 6.64
CA PRO A 337 28.12 1.23 7.31
C PRO A 337 28.91 2.16 6.37
N GLU A 338 29.30 1.70 5.18
CA GLU A 338 30.03 2.52 4.21
C GLU A 338 29.10 3.57 3.55
N PHE A 339 27.78 3.42 3.61
CA PHE A 339 26.82 4.32 2.95
C PHE A 339 26.59 5.65 3.68
N GLY A 340 26.61 5.65 5.01
CA GLY A 340 26.54 6.90 5.81
C GLY A 340 27.75 7.81 5.59
N SER A 341 28.85 7.29 5.02
CA SER A 341 30.04 8.07 4.67
C SER A 341 30.20 8.31 3.16
N ALA A 342 29.64 7.46 2.30
CA ALA A 342 29.62 7.63 0.85
C ALA A 342 28.50 8.58 0.34
N ALA A 343 27.34 8.64 1.00
CA ALA A 343 26.29 9.63 0.69
C ALA A 343 26.82 11.07 0.86
N LEU A 344 27.72 11.29 1.82
CA LEU A 344 28.48 12.52 2.01
C LEU A 344 29.45 12.84 0.87
N ILE A 345 29.88 11.85 0.09
CA ILE A 345 30.80 12.03 -1.05
C ILE A 345 30.01 12.29 -2.35
N ILE A 346 28.85 11.65 -2.54
CA ILE A 346 28.04 11.84 -3.76
C ILE A 346 27.30 13.19 -3.75
N LEU A 347 26.86 13.69 -2.58
CA LEU A 347 26.22 15.01 -2.50
C LEU A 347 27.18 16.20 -2.70
N VAL A 348 28.49 16.01 -2.51
CA VAL A 348 29.49 17.10 -2.60
C VAL A 348 30.05 17.28 -4.02
N THR A 349 29.92 16.30 -4.92
CA THR A 349 30.45 16.43 -6.29
C THR A 349 29.51 17.13 -7.29
N ALA A 350 28.23 17.35 -6.98
CA ALA A 350 27.30 18.05 -7.87
C ALA A 350 27.34 19.59 -7.76
N ILE A 351 27.95 20.18 -6.73
CA ILE A 351 27.92 21.65 -6.50
C ILE A 351 29.21 22.39 -6.90
N VAL A 352 30.31 21.71 -7.24
CA VAL A 352 31.59 22.39 -7.62
C VAL A 352 31.82 22.48 -9.15
N GLY A 353 30.93 21.91 -9.96
CA GLY A 353 31.03 21.93 -11.43
C GLY A 353 30.61 23.23 -12.15
N ILE A 354 30.11 24.26 -11.45
CA ILE A 354 29.62 25.51 -12.08
C ILE A 354 30.22 26.76 -11.39
N VAL A 355 31.54 26.84 -11.18
CA VAL A 355 32.19 28.16 -10.87
C VAL A 355 33.56 28.39 -11.54
N VAL A 356 34.29 27.39 -12.06
CA VAL A 356 35.71 27.64 -12.44
C VAL A 356 35.95 28.04 -13.91
N PHE A 357 35.00 27.92 -14.84
CA PHE A 357 35.20 28.38 -16.24
C PHE A 357 34.68 29.79 -16.54
N ALA A 358 34.99 30.75 -15.67
CA ALA A 358 34.77 32.17 -15.96
C ALA A 358 35.91 33.07 -15.46
N LYS A 359 37.18 32.70 -15.71
CA LYS A 359 38.23 33.74 -15.80
C LYS A 359 39.50 33.27 -16.51
N SER A 360 39.90 34.11 -17.46
CA SER A 360 41.21 34.15 -18.15
C SER A 360 41.36 33.25 -19.38
N ARG A 361 41.20 33.82 -20.56
CA ARG A 361 42.27 34.57 -21.25
C ARG A 361 41.75 35.16 -22.56
N ASN A 362 41.66 36.49 -22.56
CA ASN A 362 41.85 37.25 -23.79
C ASN A 362 43.25 36.92 -24.35
N ILE A 363 43.34 36.79 -25.67
CA ILE A 363 44.26 37.47 -26.60
C ILE A 363 44.51 36.53 -27.79
N THR A 364 44.08 36.94 -28.98
CA THR A 364 44.75 36.55 -30.23
C THR A 364 44.75 37.76 -31.16
N PRO A 365 45.91 38.19 -31.71
CA PRO A 365 45.98 39.28 -32.66
C PRO A 365 45.94 38.78 -34.12
N LEU A 366 45.24 39.57 -34.96
CA LEU A 366 45.51 39.96 -36.35
C LEU A 366 46.22 39.01 -37.35
N ALA A 367 45.58 38.79 -38.51
CA ALA A 367 46.10 39.07 -39.88
C ALA A 367 44.93 39.04 -40.90
N LYS A 368 44.65 40.11 -41.68
CA LYS A 368 45.01 40.31 -43.10
C LYS A 368 44.85 39.03 -43.95
N VAL A 369 43.98 38.96 -44.96
CA VAL A 369 43.84 39.81 -46.17
C VAL A 369 42.38 39.99 -46.55
#